data_AF-A0A7S3KTZ7-F1
#
_entry.id   AF-A0A7S3KTZ7-F1
#
_cell.length_a   1.000
_cell.length_b   1.000
_cell.length_c   1.000
_cell.angle_alpha   90.00
_cell.angle_beta   90.00
_cell.angle_gamma   90.00
#
_symmetry.space_group_name_H-M   'P 1'
#
loop_
_entity.id
_entity.type
_entity.pdbx_description
1 polymer ?
#
loop_
_entity_poly.entity_id
_entity_poly.type
_entity_poly.pdbx_seq_one_letter_code
_entity_poly.pdbx_strand_id
1 'polypeptide(L)'
;MSFLVSQNNNIKRITGLMLKIRSSYGEKIGDLDTVLDEDEEFEDFTVSEFYTFPTLDQLTKAKEADFRSLGLGYRAKYMEASCKIIQKKGGEDWVRNLRL
;
A
#
# COMPACT_ATOMS: atom_id res chain seq x y z
N MET A 1 6.85 -3.29 -2.07
CA MET A 1 5.47 -3.31 -2.60
C MET A 1 5.07 -2.01 -3.31
N SER A 2 5.38 -0.82 -2.80
CA SER A 2 5.10 0.47 -3.48
C SER A 2 5.53 0.54 -4.95
N PHE A 3 6.70 0.00 -5.30
CA PHE A 3 7.18 -0.06 -6.69
C PHE A 3 6.34 -0.93 -7.63
N LEU A 4 5.62 -1.93 -7.12
CA LEU A 4 4.67 -2.69 -7.94
C LEU A 4 3.46 -1.83 -8.33
N VAL A 5 3.08 -0.90 -7.46
CA VAL A 5 1.97 0.05 -7.67
C VAL A 5 2.36 1.18 -8.61
N SER A 6 3.65 1.54 -8.67
CA SER A 6 4.16 2.66 -9.47
C SER A 6 4.39 2.36 -10.96
N GLN A 7 4.49 1.09 -11.36
CA GLN A 7 4.74 0.71 -12.76
C GLN A 7 3.78 1.43 -13.70
N ASN A 8 4.24 2.21 -14.67
CA ASN A 8 3.38 2.95 -15.62
C ASN A 8 2.23 3.73 -14.94
N ASN A 9 2.56 4.55 -13.94
CA ASN A 9 1.60 5.30 -13.13
C ASN A 9 2.15 6.70 -12.78
N ASN A 10 1.30 7.67 -12.44
CA ASN A 10 1.72 9.02 -12.07
C ASN A 10 1.76 9.20 -10.54
N ILE A 11 2.53 10.18 -10.07
CA ILE A 11 2.77 10.42 -8.63
C ILE A 11 1.44 10.57 -7.88
N LYS A 12 0.50 11.36 -8.41
CA LYS A 12 -0.79 11.58 -7.75
C LYS A 12 -1.55 10.29 -7.49
N ARG A 13 -1.68 9.45 -8.52
CA ARG A 13 -2.37 8.17 -8.40
C ARG A 13 -1.61 7.17 -7.53
N ILE A 14 -0.26 7.16 -7.58
CA ILE A 14 0.55 6.27 -6.74
C ILE A 14 0.34 6.61 -5.27
N THR A 15 0.42 7.88 -4.90
CA THR A 15 0.25 8.33 -3.52
C THR A 15 -1.17 8.03 -3.02
N GLY A 16 -2.21 8.31 -3.82
CA GLY A 16 -3.59 7.97 -3.46
C GLY A 16 -3.81 6.46 -3.28
N LEU A 17 -3.24 5.62 -4.16
CA LEU A 17 -3.29 4.16 -3.98
C LEU A 17 -2.54 3.72 -2.72
N MET A 18 -1.42 4.36 -2.41
CA MET A 18 -0.66 4.04 -1.20
C MET A 18 -1.40 4.42 0.08
N LEU A 19 -2.13 5.53 0.08
CA LEU A 19 -3.02 5.90 1.19
C LEU A 19 -4.12 4.84 1.37
N LYS A 20 -4.80 4.46 0.29
CA LYS A 20 -5.85 3.44 0.30
C LYS A 20 -5.36 2.07 0.79
N ILE A 21 -4.17 1.64 0.36
CA ILE A 21 -3.59 0.36 0.81
C ILE A 21 -3.33 0.39 2.31
N ARG A 22 -2.76 1.49 2.83
CA ARG A 22 -2.47 1.64 4.27
C ARG A 22 -3.75 1.69 5.09
N SER A 23 -4.76 2.47 4.68
CA SER A 23 -6.03 2.53 5.42
C SER A 23 -6.86 1.24 5.33
N SER A 24 -6.74 0.47 4.24
CA SER A 24 -7.51 -0.78 4.07
C SER A 24 -6.90 -2.00 4.79
N TYR A 25 -5.56 -2.06 4.90
CA TYR A 25 -4.87 -3.25 5.40
C TYR A 25 -3.85 -2.99 6.51
N GLY A 26 -3.51 -1.74 6.77
CA GLY A 26 -2.58 -1.35 7.82
C GLY A 26 -3.29 -1.15 9.15
N GLU A 27 -2.49 -0.92 10.20
CA GLU A 27 -2.99 -0.63 11.54
C GLU A 27 -3.01 0.88 11.77
N LYS A 28 -4.10 1.39 12.33
CA LYS A 28 -4.21 2.80 12.67
C LYS A 28 -3.19 3.16 13.75
N ILE A 29 -2.37 4.17 13.48
CA ILE A 29 -1.35 4.70 14.39
C ILE A 29 -1.96 5.83 15.23
N GLY A 30 -2.74 6.70 14.60
CA GLY A 30 -3.35 7.85 15.25
C GLY A 30 -3.91 8.86 14.24
N ASP A 31 -4.53 9.89 14.78
CA ASP A 31 -5.13 11.00 14.05
C ASP A 31 -4.29 12.26 14.25
N LEU A 32 -4.35 13.16 13.26
CA LEU A 32 -3.71 14.47 13.35
C LEU A 32 -4.79 15.55 13.46
N ASP A 33 -4.77 16.30 14.56
CA ASP A 33 -5.74 17.37 14.82
C ASP A 33 -5.63 18.56 13.83
N THR A 34 -4.47 18.71 13.18
CA THR A 34 -4.24 19.72 12.15
C THR A 34 -3.98 19.03 10.82
N VAL A 35 -4.82 19.30 9.82
CA VAL A 35 -4.57 18.85 8.45
C VAL A 35 -3.25 19.48 7.98
N LEU A 36 -2.25 18.65 7.73
CA LEU A 36 -1.03 19.05 7.01
C LEU A 36 -1.42 19.17 5.55
N ASP A 37 -1.96 20.32 5.14
CA ASP A 37 -2.06 20.83 3.76
C ASP A 37 -2.92 22.11 3.84
N GLU A 38 -2.34 23.24 4.28
CA GLU A 38 -2.98 24.56 4.21
C GLU A 38 -2.82 25.21 2.82
N ASP A 39 -2.03 24.60 1.94
CA ASP A 39 -1.88 25.05 0.56
C ASP A 39 -3.02 24.50 -0.31
N GLU A 40 -4.00 25.36 -0.64
CA GLU A 40 -5.18 25.05 -1.48
C GLU A 40 -4.84 24.37 -2.84
N GLU A 41 -3.59 24.47 -3.29
CA GLU A 41 -3.13 23.84 -4.54
C GLU A 41 -2.92 22.31 -4.45
N PHE A 42 -2.86 21.74 -3.24
CA PHE A 42 -2.56 20.32 -2.97
C PHE A 42 -3.66 19.57 -2.21
N GLU A 43 -4.92 20.00 -2.35
CA GLU A 43 -6.13 19.44 -1.70
C GLU A 43 -6.27 17.90 -1.81
N ASP A 44 -5.73 17.28 -2.85
CA ASP A 44 -5.80 15.84 -3.10
C ASP A 44 -4.99 14.97 -2.10
N PHE A 45 -4.18 15.56 -1.21
CA PHE A 45 -3.27 14.81 -0.32
C PHE A 45 -3.50 14.95 1.17
N THR A 46 -4.55 15.63 1.59
CA THR A 46 -4.88 15.79 3.01
C THR A 46 -4.97 14.44 3.72
N VAL A 47 -4.01 14.19 4.64
CA VAL A 47 -3.98 13.00 5.50
C VAL A 47 -4.33 13.40 6.92
N SER A 48 -5.53 13.05 7.37
CA SER A 48 -5.95 13.21 8.77
C SER A 48 -5.64 11.99 9.64
N GLU A 49 -5.54 10.81 9.04
CA GLU A 49 -5.35 9.55 9.74
C GLU A 49 -4.08 8.84 9.25
N PHE A 50 -3.24 8.40 10.18
CA PHE A 50 -2.03 7.66 9.88
C PHE A 50 -2.23 6.17 10.12
N TYR A 51 -1.84 5.38 9.13
CA TYR A 51 -1.85 3.92 9.16
C TYR A 51 -0.46 3.37 8.86
N THR A 52 -0.09 2.26 9.50
CA THR A 52 1.14 1.54 9.21
C THR A 52 1.14 1.02 7.78
N PHE A 53 2.32 0.72 7.25
CA PHE A 53 2.38 -0.09 6.04
C PHE A 53 1.96 -1.53 6.39
N PRO A 54 1.03 -2.14 5.63
CA PRO A 54 0.54 -3.48 5.93
C PRO A 54 1.65 -4.54 5.97
N THR A 55 1.58 -5.45 6.94
CA THR A 55 2.46 -6.62 7.00
C THR A 55 2.17 -7.60 5.87
N LEU A 56 3.09 -8.54 5.63
CA LEU A 56 2.87 -9.59 4.63
C LEU A 56 1.62 -10.43 4.95
N ASP A 57 1.40 -10.76 6.22
CA ASP A 57 0.25 -11.54 6.66
C ASP A 57 -1.07 -10.78 6.51
N GLN A 58 -1.06 -9.45 6.64
CA GLN A 58 -2.23 -8.61 6.36
C GLN A 58 -2.55 -8.60 4.86
N LEU A 59 -1.54 -8.44 4.00
CA LEU A 59 -1.73 -8.40 2.55
C LEU A 59 -2.10 -9.75 1.92
N THR A 60 -1.62 -10.87 2.49
CA THR A 60 -1.92 -12.22 1.98
C THR A 60 -3.37 -12.65 2.22
N LYS A 61 -4.08 -11.99 3.15
CA LYS A 61 -5.53 -12.19 3.37
C LYS A 61 -6.37 -11.65 2.22
N ALA A 62 -5.93 -10.56 1.59
CA ALA A 62 -6.61 -9.96 0.45
C ALA A 62 -6.42 -10.79 -0.83
N LYS A 63 -7.44 -10.78 -1.70
CA LYS A 63 -7.40 -11.40 -3.02
C LYS A 63 -7.17 -10.36 -4.12
N GLU A 64 -6.89 -10.84 -5.32
CA GLU A 64 -6.76 -9.96 -6.50
C GLU A 64 -7.98 -9.03 -6.66
N ALA A 65 -9.19 -9.53 -6.40
CA ALA A 65 -10.43 -8.75 -6.50
C ALA A 65 -10.43 -7.54 -5.56
N ASP A 66 -9.93 -7.68 -4.33
CA ASP A 66 -9.86 -6.60 -3.34
C ASP A 66 -8.84 -5.54 -3.76
N PHE A 67 -7.71 -5.96 -4.33
CA PHE A 67 -6.74 -5.02 -4.89
C PHE A 67 -7.28 -4.30 -6.13
N ARG A 68 -8.12 -4.96 -6.94
CA ARG A 68 -8.78 -4.32 -8.09
C ARG A 68 -9.79 -3.28 -7.65
N SER A 69 -10.60 -3.57 -6.62
CA SER A 69 -11.59 -2.61 -6.09
C SER A 69 -10.93 -1.35 -5.53
N LEU A 70 -9.71 -1.45 -4.98
CA LEU A 70 -8.90 -0.30 -4.56
C LEU A 70 -8.33 0.53 -5.71
N GLY A 71 -8.42 0.05 -6.96
CA GLY A 71 -7.98 0.79 -8.15
C GLY A 71 -6.56 0.46 -8.64
N LEU A 72 -5.95 -0.64 -8.19
CA LEU A 72 -4.63 -1.08 -8.67
C LEU A 72 -4.67 -1.54 -10.14
N GLY A 73 -5.86 -1.88 -10.65
CA GLY A 73 -6.05 -2.34 -12.02
C GLY A 73 -5.29 -3.64 -12.30
N TYR A 74 -4.57 -3.72 -13.42
CA TYR A 74 -3.79 -4.91 -13.78
C TYR A 74 -2.68 -5.25 -12.77
N ARG A 75 -2.28 -4.31 -11.91
CA ARG A 75 -1.23 -4.52 -10.90
C ARG A 75 -1.72 -5.36 -9.71
N ALA A 76 -3.03 -5.48 -9.54
CA ALA A 76 -3.63 -6.31 -8.50
C ALA A 76 -3.14 -7.77 -8.57
N LYS A 77 -3.02 -8.32 -9.79
CA LYS A 77 -2.52 -9.69 -9.99
C LYS A 77 -1.07 -9.86 -9.54
N TYR A 78 -0.23 -8.84 -9.77
CA TYR A 78 1.16 -8.86 -9.33
C TYR A 78 1.24 -8.72 -7.81
N MET A 79 0.36 -7.91 -7.23
CA MET A 79 0.30 -7.72 -5.79
C MET A 79 0.02 -9.06 -5.07
N GLU A 80 -1.05 -9.75 -5.48
CA GLU A 80 -1.41 -11.05 -4.91
C GLU A 80 -0.32 -12.11 -5.17
N ALA A 81 0.19 -12.19 -6.41
CA ALA A 81 1.23 -13.14 -6.78
C ALA A 81 2.52 -12.93 -5.97
N SER A 82 2.96 -11.68 -5.81
CA SER A 82 4.14 -11.34 -5.01
C SER A 82 3.96 -11.74 -3.55
N CYS A 83 2.81 -11.45 -2.93
CA CYS A 83 2.52 -11.88 -1.57
C CYS A 83 2.63 -13.40 -1.41
N LYS A 84 2.03 -14.17 -2.34
CA LYS A 84 2.11 -15.66 -2.33
C LYS A 84 3.55 -16.17 -2.49
N ILE A 85 4.33 -15.57 -3.40
CA ILE A 85 5.73 -15.97 -3.62
C ILE A 85 6.57 -15.70 -2.38
N ILE A 86 6.43 -14.51 -1.77
CA ILE A 86 7.18 -14.13 -0.58
C ILE A 86 6.82 -15.09 0.57
N GLN A 87 5.54 -15.35 0.80
CA GLN A 87 5.09 -16.30 1.83
C GLN A 87 5.71 -17.68 1.62
N LYS A 88 5.69 -18.20 0.39
CA LYS A 88 6.25 -19.51 0.04
C LYS A 88 7.77 -19.59 0.25
N LYS A 89 8.49 -18.48 0.09
CA LYS A 89 9.96 -18.44 0.19
C LYS A 89 10.49 -18.27 1.62
N GLY A 90 9.62 -18.14 2.62
CA GLY A 90 10.00 -17.93 4.02
C GLY A 90 9.55 -16.58 4.58
N GLY A 91 8.53 -15.96 3.98
CA GLY A 91 7.88 -14.77 4.51
C GLY A 91 8.79 -13.54 4.58
N GLU A 92 8.62 -12.73 5.62
CA GLU A 92 9.41 -11.50 5.80
C GLU A 92 10.90 -11.78 6.00
N ASP A 93 11.25 -12.88 6.68
CA ASP A 93 12.65 -13.25 6.95
C ASP A 93 13.42 -13.49 5.65
N TRP A 94 12.78 -14.13 4.67
CA TRP A 94 13.37 -14.31 3.35
C TRP A 94 13.72 -12.96 2.71
N VAL A 95 12.82 -11.98 2.74
CA VAL A 95 13.07 -10.65 2.16
C VAL A 95 14.16 -9.91 2.93
N ARG A 96 14.16 -10.00 4.27
CA ARG A 96 15.18 -9.35 5.12
C ARG A 96 16.58 -9.89 4.84
N ASN A 97 16.69 -11.18 4.52
CA ASN A 97 17.96 -11.82 4.19
C ASN A 97 18.49 -11.50 2.77
N LEU A 98 17.70 -10.87 1.89
CA LEU A 98 18.17 -10.40 0.57
C LEU A 98 18.93 -9.07 0.61
N ARG A 99 19.13 -8.49 1.81
CA ARG A 99 19.91 -7.26 1.99
C ARG A 99 21.43 -7.47 1.91
N LEU A 100 21.86 -8.74 1.81
CA LEU A 100 23.25 -9.16 1.67
C LEU A 100 23.87 -8.68 0.34
#